data_AF-A0A2A2D7I2-F1
#
_entry.id   AF-A0A2A2D7I2-F1
#
_cell.length_a   1.000
_cell.length_b   1.000
_cell.length_c   1.000
_cell.angle_alpha   90.00
_cell.angle_beta   90.00
_cell.angle_gamma   90.00
#
_symmetry.space_group_name_H-M   'P 1'
#
loop_
_entity.id
_entity.type
_entity.pdbx_description
1 polymer ?
#
loop_
_entity_poly.entity_id
_entity_poly.type
_entity_poly.pdbx_seq_one_letter_code
_entity_poly.pdbx_strand_id
1 'polypeptide(L)'
;MCEEVVADKLAARQRAQRLEQGLCPEHGSTPGRSGVCPDCELQQATGGGRAPLPAPREPEGLPRGSCGECGCRIFLTGRALEDGLCKLCREEAATLAAPLPAVPDSPAGPLTCPGTDGVSCGRLALPTRSVCARHLVQELALTDAGAS
;
A
#
# COMPACT_ATOMS: atom_id res chain seq x y z
N MET A 1 -26.85 -6.61 -0.30
CA MET A 1 -27.03 -5.23 -0.80
C MET A 1 -27.95 -4.54 0.18
N CYS A 2 -27.53 -3.43 0.78
CA CYS A 2 -28.31 -2.71 1.78
C CYS A 2 -29.51 -2.00 1.13
N GLU A 3 -30.62 -1.83 1.85
CA GLU A 3 -31.83 -1.14 1.38
C GLU A 3 -31.52 0.27 0.88
N GLU A 4 -30.60 0.97 1.55
CA GLU A 4 -30.08 2.28 1.14
C GLU A 4 -29.48 2.27 -0.27
N VAL A 5 -28.69 1.24 -0.60
CA VAL A 5 -28.06 1.10 -1.93
C VAL A 5 -29.11 0.82 -3.01
N VAL A 6 -30.17 0.09 -2.67
CA VAL A 6 -31.28 -0.18 -3.60
C VAL A 6 -32.10 1.09 -3.83
N ALA A 7 -32.40 1.83 -2.77
CA ALA A 7 -33.09 3.12 -2.84
C ALA A 7 -32.29 4.13 -3.67
N ASP A 8 -30.97 4.22 -3.46
CA ASP A 8 -30.09 5.11 -4.21
C ASP A 8 -30.05 4.76 -5.70
N LYS A 9 -29.96 3.47 -6.03
CA LYS A 9 -29.98 3.02 -7.43
C LYS A 9 -31.32 3.31 -8.10
N LEU A 10 -32.43 3.12 -7.38
CA LEU A 10 -33.76 3.44 -7.89
C LEU A 10 -33.90 4.95 -8.12
N ALA A 11 -33.48 5.76 -7.16
CA ALA A 11 -33.49 7.22 -7.28
C ALA A 11 -32.61 7.70 -8.45
N ALA A 12 -31.43 7.09 -8.64
CA ALA A 12 -30.56 7.40 -9.78
C ALA A 12 -31.22 7.07 -11.13
N ARG A 13 -31.88 5.91 -11.25
CA ARG A 13 -32.62 5.55 -12.47
C ARG A 13 -33.79 6.50 -12.73
N GLN A 14 -34.53 6.89 -11.69
CA GLN A 14 -35.62 7.86 -11.82
C GLN A 14 -35.12 9.22 -12.29
N ARG A 15 -33.99 9.72 -11.75
CA ARG A 15 -33.36 10.97 -12.23
C ARG A 15 -32.96 10.87 -13.69
N ALA A 16 -32.33 9.76 -14.11
CA ALA A 16 -31.94 9.56 -15.50
C ALA A 16 -33.16 9.55 -16.44
N GLN A 17 -34.23 8.84 -16.07
CA GLN A 17 -35.47 8.80 -16.84
C GLN A 17 -36.11 10.19 -16.99
N ARG A 18 -36.08 11.01 -15.95
CA ARG A 18 -36.57 12.40 -16.03
C ARG A 18 -35.76 13.24 -17.01
N LEU A 19 -34.43 13.11 -17.01
CA LEU A 19 -33.56 13.81 -17.96
C LEU A 19 -33.84 13.39 -19.41
N GLU A 20 -34.06 12.11 -19.66
CA GLU A 20 -34.42 11.59 -21.00
C GLU A 20 -35.76 12.17 -21.49
N GLN A 21 -36.70 12.41 -20.57
CA GLN A 21 -37.99 13.04 -20.88
C GLN A 21 -37.92 14.58 -20.95
N GLY A 22 -36.72 15.17 -20.79
CA GLY A 22 -36.54 16.62 -20.75
C GLY A 22 -37.14 17.28 -19.51
N LEU A 23 -37.38 16.51 -18.44
CA LEU A 23 -37.89 17.00 -17.17
C LEU A 23 -36.72 17.32 -16.21
N CYS A 24 -36.99 18.18 -15.23
CA CYS A 24 -36.02 18.43 -14.17
C CYS A 24 -35.71 17.14 -13.38
N PRO A 25 -34.43 16.80 -13.16
CA PRO A 25 -34.05 15.59 -12.44
C PRO A 25 -34.50 15.60 -10.98
N GLU A 26 -34.60 16.76 -10.35
CA GLU A 26 -34.95 16.87 -8.93
C GLU A 26 -36.46 16.97 -8.71
N HIS A 27 -37.15 17.78 -9.52
CA HIS A 27 -38.56 18.11 -9.30
C HIS A 27 -39.54 17.45 -10.27
N GLY A 28 -39.06 16.91 -11.41
CA GLY A 28 -39.93 16.34 -12.45
C GLY A 28 -40.76 17.35 -13.24
N SER A 29 -40.64 18.64 -12.94
CA SER A 29 -41.29 19.74 -13.66
C SER A 29 -40.58 20.01 -14.99
N THR A 30 -41.34 20.42 -16.02
CA THR A 30 -40.78 20.84 -17.31
C THR A 30 -39.94 22.12 -17.14
N PRO A 31 -38.68 22.14 -17.61
CA PRO A 31 -37.85 23.34 -17.59
C PRO A 31 -38.45 24.47 -18.45
N GLY A 32 -38.31 25.71 -17.98
CA GLY A 32 -38.71 26.90 -18.72
C GLY A 32 -37.68 27.29 -19.79
N ARG A 33 -37.84 28.49 -20.38
CA ARG A 33 -36.91 29.03 -21.40
C ARG A 33 -35.48 29.21 -20.89
N SER A 34 -35.31 29.37 -19.58
CA SER A 34 -34.00 29.45 -18.90
C SER A 34 -33.28 28.10 -18.82
N GLY A 35 -33.93 27.00 -19.19
CA GLY A 35 -33.40 25.64 -18.99
C GLY A 35 -33.51 25.15 -17.55
N VAL A 36 -34.16 25.91 -16.67
CA VAL A 36 -34.37 25.60 -15.26
C VAL A 36 -35.87 25.44 -15.00
N CYS A 37 -36.27 24.50 -14.13
CA CYS A 37 -37.67 24.35 -13.75
C CYS A 37 -38.06 25.41 -12.69
N PRO A 38 -39.35 25.77 -12.59
CA PRO A 38 -39.81 26.84 -11.69
C PRO A 38 -39.43 26.60 -10.22
N ASP A 39 -39.42 25.34 -9.77
CA ASP A 39 -39.02 24.98 -8.41
C ASP A 39 -37.53 25.24 -8.15
N CYS A 40 -36.65 24.88 -9.11
CA CYS A 40 -35.23 25.19 -9.04
C CYS A 40 -34.96 26.69 -9.14
N GLU A 41 -35.76 27.43 -9.90
CA GLU A 41 -35.64 28.89 -10.02
C GLU A 41 -36.04 29.59 -8.71
N LEU A 42 -37.13 29.16 -8.09
CA LEU A 42 -37.55 29.63 -6.77
C LEU A 42 -36.53 29.30 -5.68
N GLN A 43 -35.97 28.09 -5.71
CA GLN A 43 -34.94 27.68 -4.77
C GLN A 43 -33.65 28.50 -4.92
N GLN A 44 -33.27 28.88 -6.15
CA GLN A 44 -32.15 29.80 -6.37
C GLN A 44 -32.46 31.21 -5.86
N ALA A 45 -33.66 31.74 -6.15
CA ALA A 45 -34.07 33.07 -5.72
C ALA A 45 -34.13 33.21 -4.18
N THR A 46 -34.49 32.13 -3.48
CA THR A 46 -34.53 32.08 -2.01
C THR A 46 -33.18 31.77 -1.36
N GLY A 47 -32.10 31.64 -2.15
CA GLY A 47 -30.76 31.32 -1.65
C GLY A 47 -30.62 29.86 -1.16
N GLY A 48 -31.62 29.01 -1.39
CA GLY A 48 -31.59 27.58 -1.12
C GLY A 48 -30.92 26.75 -2.23
N GLY A 49 -30.53 27.40 -3.33
CA GLY A 49 -29.70 26.78 -4.37
C GLY A 49 -28.40 26.30 -3.75
N ARG A 50 -27.96 25.08 -4.09
CA ARG A 50 -26.67 24.53 -3.68
C ARG A 50 -25.61 25.57 -4.03
N ALA A 51 -25.10 26.28 -3.01
CA ALA A 51 -24.15 27.36 -3.20
C ALA A 51 -23.03 26.85 -4.10
N PRO A 52 -22.56 27.64 -5.09
CA PRO A 52 -21.39 27.27 -5.86
C PRO A 52 -20.32 26.85 -4.88
N LEU A 53 -19.94 25.57 -4.90
CA LEU A 53 -18.86 25.11 -4.06
C LEU A 53 -17.68 26.03 -4.38
N PRO A 54 -17.03 26.63 -3.37
CA PRO A 54 -15.90 27.51 -3.63
C PRO A 54 -14.93 26.74 -4.55
N ALA A 55 -14.47 27.42 -5.61
CA ALA A 55 -13.52 26.85 -6.55
C ALA A 55 -12.41 26.14 -5.76
N PRO A 56 -11.96 24.94 -6.19
CA PRO A 56 -10.89 24.24 -5.51
C PRO A 56 -9.74 25.22 -5.33
N ARG A 57 -9.48 25.63 -4.09
CA ARG A 57 -8.34 26.49 -3.79
C ARG A 57 -7.13 25.65 -4.19
N GLU A 58 -6.32 26.16 -5.11
CA GLU A 58 -5.00 25.58 -5.32
C GLU A 58 -4.33 25.52 -3.94
N PRO A 59 -3.92 24.35 -3.47
CA PRO A 59 -3.40 24.24 -2.12
C PRO A 59 -2.14 25.12 -2.04
N GLU A 60 -2.22 26.27 -1.36
CA GLU A 60 -1.03 27.05 -1.01
C GLU A 60 -0.03 26.13 -0.30
N GLY A 61 1.03 25.77 -1.01
CA GLY A 61 2.00 24.80 -0.57
C GLY A 61 3.00 24.45 -1.67
N LEU A 62 4.15 23.92 -1.29
CA LEU A 62 5.16 23.45 -2.25
C LEU A 62 4.53 22.46 -3.24
N PRO A 63 4.97 22.48 -4.51
CA PRO A 63 4.39 21.64 -5.56
C PRO A 63 4.36 20.18 -5.10
N ARG A 64 3.19 19.54 -5.25
CA ARG A 64 2.98 18.15 -4.85
C ARG A 64 2.84 17.29 -6.09
N GLY A 65 3.44 16.10 -6.04
CA GLY A 65 3.35 15.10 -7.07
C GLY A 65 3.02 13.73 -6.47
N SER A 66 3.04 12.72 -7.32
CA SER A 66 2.92 11.33 -6.93
C SER A 66 4.25 10.63 -7.19
N CYS A 67 4.66 9.76 -6.26
CA CYS A 67 5.81 8.89 -6.45
C CYS A 67 5.61 8.00 -7.70
N GLY A 68 6.60 7.96 -8.59
CA GLY A 68 6.55 7.14 -9.81
C GLY A 68 6.43 5.63 -9.57
N GLU A 69 6.92 5.13 -8.43
CA GLU A 69 6.90 3.71 -8.10
C GLU A 69 5.63 3.30 -7.34
N CYS A 70 5.36 3.98 -6.21
CA CYS A 70 4.33 3.56 -5.26
C CYS A 70 3.09 4.46 -5.24
N GLY A 71 3.07 5.54 -6.03
CA GLY A 71 1.91 6.44 -6.15
C GLY A 71 1.63 7.31 -4.92
N CYS A 72 2.45 7.25 -3.86
CA CYS A 72 2.22 8.06 -2.68
C CYS A 72 2.40 9.56 -2.97
N ARG A 73 1.65 10.42 -2.27
CA ARG A 73 1.79 11.88 -2.41
C ARG A 73 3.13 12.33 -1.82
N ILE A 74 3.90 13.04 -2.64
CA ILE A 74 5.20 13.60 -2.27
C ILE A 74 5.23 15.10 -2.48
N PHE A 75 6.07 15.79 -1.71
CA PHE A 75 6.49 17.14 -2.05
C PHE A 75 7.60 17.07 -3.09
N LEU A 76 7.44 17.83 -4.17
CA LEU A 76 8.43 17.92 -5.23
C LEU A 76 9.53 18.89 -4.81
N THR A 77 10.47 18.40 -4.00
CA THR A 77 11.63 19.16 -3.53
C THR A 77 12.92 18.33 -3.60
N GLY A 78 14.05 19.01 -3.81
CA GLY A 78 15.37 18.38 -3.89
C GLY A 78 15.38 17.25 -4.91
N ARG A 79 15.90 16.07 -4.53
CA ARG A 79 15.98 14.89 -5.41
C ARG A 79 14.64 14.41 -5.95
N ALA A 80 13.53 14.65 -5.24
CA ALA A 80 12.20 14.29 -5.73
C ALA A 80 11.78 15.08 -6.98
N LEU A 81 12.42 16.24 -7.25
CA LEU A 81 12.25 16.95 -8.52
C LEU A 81 13.00 16.29 -9.68
N GLU A 82 14.08 15.57 -9.38
CA GLU A 82 14.96 14.96 -10.38
C GLU A 82 14.44 13.58 -10.79
N ASP A 83 14.05 12.76 -9.81
CA ASP A 83 13.69 11.35 -10.02
C ASP A 83 12.20 11.05 -9.85
N GLY A 84 11.40 11.98 -9.28
CA GLY A 84 9.98 11.76 -9.00
C GLY A 84 9.69 10.67 -7.97
N LEU A 85 10.67 10.24 -7.17
CA LEU A 85 10.52 9.16 -6.21
C LEU A 85 10.32 9.67 -4.78
N CYS A 86 9.66 8.86 -3.95
CA CYS A 86 9.63 9.08 -2.51
C CYS A 86 10.94 8.61 -1.87
N LYS A 87 11.20 9.04 -0.62
CA LYS A 87 12.42 8.67 0.10
C LYS A 87 12.59 7.16 0.22
N LEU A 88 11.52 6.44 0.54
CA LEU A 88 11.57 4.99 0.74
C LEU A 88 11.90 4.24 -0.55
N CYS A 89 11.20 4.53 -1.65
CA CYS A 89 11.48 3.89 -2.94
C CYS A 89 12.91 4.19 -3.44
N ARG A 90 13.45 5.37 -3.12
CA ARG A 90 14.87 5.69 -3.37
C ARG A 90 15.82 4.81 -2.56
N GLU A 91 15.56 4.62 -1.27
CA GLU A 91 16.39 3.80 -0.39
C GLU A 91 16.33 2.32 -0.79
N GLU A 92 15.15 1.84 -1.19
CA GLU A 92 14.96 0.50 -1.74
C GLU A 92 15.72 0.31 -3.05
N ALA A 93 15.59 1.25 -3.99
CA ALA A 93 16.34 1.22 -5.25
C ALA A 93 17.86 1.27 -5.03
N ALA A 94 18.33 2.10 -4.10
CA ALA A 94 19.75 2.17 -3.73
C ALA A 94 20.25 0.88 -3.07
N THR A 95 19.41 0.22 -2.28
CA THR A 95 19.73 -1.09 -1.67
C THR A 95 19.83 -2.18 -2.72
N LEU A 96 18.92 -2.19 -3.71
CA LEU A 96 18.96 -3.15 -4.82
C LEU A 96 20.14 -2.88 -5.76
N ALA A 97 20.54 -1.63 -5.93
CA ALA A 97 21.70 -1.24 -6.72
C ALA A 97 23.03 -1.41 -5.96
N ALA A 98 22.99 -1.59 -4.64
CA ALA A 98 24.18 -1.80 -3.85
C ALA A 98 24.81 -3.17 -4.20
N PRO A 99 26.11 -3.23 -4.50
CA PRO A 99 26.78 -4.50 -4.69
C PRO A 99 26.66 -5.31 -3.39
N LEU A 100 26.15 -6.54 -3.50
CA LEU A 100 26.08 -7.46 -2.37
C LEU A 100 27.48 -7.56 -1.73
N PRO A 101 27.60 -7.48 -0.40
CA PRO A 101 28.86 -7.80 0.25
C PRO A 101 29.23 -9.22 -0.15
N ALA A 102 30.47 -9.40 -0.63
CA ALA A 102 31.01 -10.72 -0.90
C ALA A 102 30.81 -11.57 0.35
N VAL A 103 30.00 -12.62 0.24
CA VAL A 103 29.88 -13.65 1.26
C VAL A 103 31.29 -14.14 1.52
N PRO A 104 31.83 -14.09 2.75
CA PRO A 104 33.09 -14.76 3.01
C PRO A 104 32.89 -16.23 2.63
N ASP A 105 33.74 -16.73 1.74
CA ASP A 105 33.83 -18.15 1.41
C ASP A 105 33.80 -18.92 2.73
N SER A 106 32.70 -19.62 2.99
CA SER A 106 32.67 -20.63 4.03
C SER A 106 33.83 -21.58 3.76
N PRO A 107 34.62 -22.00 4.75
CA PRO A 107 35.73 -22.89 4.51
C PRO A 107 35.22 -24.13 3.78
N ALA A 108 35.64 -24.24 2.52
CA ALA A 108 35.29 -25.29 1.59
C ALA A 108 35.91 -26.60 2.06
N GLY A 109 35.12 -27.41 2.75
CA GLY A 109 35.46 -28.79 3.03
C GLY A 109 34.34 -29.48 3.82
N PRO A 110 33.98 -30.74 3.50
CA PRO A 110 33.17 -31.56 4.39
C PRO A 110 33.97 -31.81 5.67
N LEU A 111 33.81 -30.92 6.66
CA LEU A 111 34.37 -31.12 7.98
C LEU A 111 33.73 -32.38 8.55
N THR A 112 34.54 -33.34 8.96
CA THR A 112 34.06 -34.56 9.59
C THR A 112 33.81 -34.28 11.06
N CYS A 113 32.71 -34.79 11.60
CA CYS A 113 32.42 -34.65 13.01
C CYS A 113 33.53 -35.34 13.83
N PRO A 114 34.14 -34.66 14.81
CA PRO A 114 35.18 -35.29 15.63
C PRO A 114 34.60 -36.40 16.52
N GLY A 115 33.29 -36.37 16.77
CA GLY A 115 32.60 -37.20 17.75
C GLY A 115 32.77 -36.70 19.18
N THR A 116 32.01 -37.27 20.12
CA THR A 116 32.12 -36.99 21.55
C THR A 116 32.83 -38.15 22.26
N ASP A 117 33.46 -37.88 23.41
CA ASP A 117 34.05 -38.90 24.29
C ASP A 117 35.19 -39.74 23.68
N GLY A 118 35.94 -39.14 22.74
CA GLY A 118 37.14 -39.76 22.15
C GLY A 118 36.87 -40.77 21.03
N VAL A 119 35.61 -40.95 20.61
CA VAL A 119 35.23 -41.83 19.49
C VAL A 119 35.04 -41.01 18.21
N SER A 120 35.79 -41.30 17.16
CA SER A 120 35.70 -40.57 15.89
C SER A 120 34.35 -40.80 15.19
N CYS A 121 33.71 -39.71 14.76
CA CYS A 121 32.43 -39.77 14.06
C CYS A 121 32.62 -39.55 12.56
N GLY A 122 32.61 -40.61 11.75
CA GLY A 122 32.77 -40.50 10.29
C GLY A 122 31.65 -39.76 9.53
N ARG A 123 30.74 -39.07 10.23
CA ARG A 123 29.64 -38.28 9.63
C ARG A 123 30.09 -36.85 9.39
N LEU A 124 29.44 -36.18 8.43
CA LEU A 124 29.68 -34.77 8.16
C LEU A 124 29.20 -33.89 9.33
N ALA A 125 30.03 -32.92 9.70
CA ALA A 125 29.68 -31.82 10.57
C ALA A 125 28.70 -30.88 9.87
N LEU A 126 27.95 -30.11 10.66
CA LEU A 126 27.02 -29.13 10.13
C LEU A 126 27.78 -27.91 9.59
N PRO A 127 27.26 -27.20 8.57
CA PRO A 127 27.93 -26.02 8.02
C PRO A 127 28.22 -24.92 9.05
N THR A 128 27.43 -24.84 10.11
CA THR A 128 27.51 -23.82 11.15
C THR A 128 28.08 -24.33 12.48
N ARG A 129 28.41 -25.63 12.60
CA ARG A 129 28.85 -26.26 13.86
C ARG A 129 29.86 -27.38 13.60
N SER A 130 30.80 -27.59 14.52
CA SER A 130 31.83 -28.62 14.40
C SER A 130 31.33 -30.07 14.57
N VAL A 131 30.08 -30.28 15.00
CA VAL A 131 29.49 -31.62 15.24
C VAL A 131 28.38 -31.95 14.27
N CYS A 132 28.11 -33.24 14.08
CA CYS A 132 26.96 -33.70 13.27
C CYS A 132 25.65 -33.54 14.04
N ALA A 133 24.52 -33.54 13.32
CA ALA A 133 23.18 -33.37 13.90
C ALA A 133 22.90 -34.34 15.08
N ARG A 134 23.46 -35.55 15.07
CA ARG A 134 23.28 -36.53 16.16
C ARG A 134 24.00 -36.11 17.45
N HIS A 135 25.26 -35.69 17.35
CA HIS A 135 26.01 -35.24 18.53
C HIS A 135 25.52 -33.86 19.01
N LEU A 136 24.99 -33.02 18.13
CA LEU A 136 24.34 -31.76 18.54
C LEU A 136 23.15 -32.01 19.46
N VAL A 137 22.28 -32.98 19.16
CA VAL A 137 21.14 -33.33 20.02
C VAL A 137 21.63 -33.85 21.38
N GLN A 138 22.74 -34.61 21.41
CA GLN A 138 23.33 -35.10 22.66
C GLN A 138 23.94 -33.97 23.50
N GLU A 139 24.68 -33.04 22.88
CA GLU A 139 25.21 -31.86 23.56
C GLU A 139 24.09 -31.03 24.19
N LEU A 140 23.00 -30.78 23.44
CA LEU A 140 21.85 -30.03 23.93
C LEU A 140 21.17 -30.72 25.12
N ALA A 141 21.00 -32.05 25.05
CA ALA A 141 20.42 -32.84 26.14
C ALA A 141 21.31 -32.85 27.40
N LEU A 142 22.64 -32.82 27.24
CA LEU A 142 23.58 -32.72 28.35
C LEU A 142 23.62 -31.31 28.96
N THR A 143 23.46 -30.26 28.15
CA THR A 143 23.41 -28.88 28.65
C THR A 143 22.12 -28.57 29.41
N ASP A 144 20.98 -29.14 29.02
CA ASP A 144 19.73 -29.00 29.77
C ASP A 144 19.76 -29.75 31.11
N ALA A 145 20.50 -30.87 31.19
CA ALA A 145 20.65 -31.65 32.42
C ALA A 145 21.56 -30.98 33.49
N GLY A 146 22.39 -30.00 33.11
CA GLY A 146 23.25 -29.24 34.03
C GLY A 146 22.63 -27.95 34.58
N ALA A 147 21.42 -27.60 34.16
CA ALA A 147 20.72 -26.37 34.52
C ALA A 147 19.57 -26.57 35.53
N SER A 148 19.51 -27.71 36.22
CA SER A 148 18.55 -28.00 37.31
C SER A 148 19.25 -28.16 38.65
#